data_AF-A0A3D3UMH1-F1
#
_entry.id   AF-A0A3D3UMH1-F1
#
_cell.length_a   1.000
_cell.length_b   1.000
_cell.length_c   1.000
_cell.angle_alpha   90.00
_cell.angle_beta   90.00
_cell.angle_gamma   90.00
#
_symmetry.space_group_name_H-M   'P 1'
#
loop_
_entity.id
_entity.type
_entity.pdbx_description
1 polymer ?
#
loop_
_entity_poly.entity_id
_entity_poly.type
_entity_poly.pdbx_seq_one_letter_code
_entity_poly.pdbx_strand_id
1 'polypeptide(L)'
;SLGNTSKGPLWNFTTADFISVDDFEDYDAGENQIWYAWHDGLGFGTPDTPPYSAGNGTGSAVGDETTPSYCEETIVHGGGKSMPLLYDNNKQGYAFYSEVAKTLSYPRDWTEEGVGTLTIWFRSKSDNGAEPLYVAIANSTGEPATFVHDDPAAAQIGVWMKWEIPLQAFADQGIVLTDVDKIAIGLGTRGNLTAPGGAGTMYFDDIRLDRPVEAAPE
;
A
#
# COMPACT_ATOMS: atom_id res chain seq x y z
N SER A 1 -38.82 38.51 -29.27
CA SER A 1 -37.95 38.23 -28.12
C SER A 1 -36.87 37.27 -28.60
N LEU A 2 -35.61 37.72 -28.67
CA LEU A 2 -34.48 36.91 -29.12
C LEU A 2 -34.00 36.08 -27.93
N GLY A 3 -34.03 34.74 -28.06
CA GLY A 3 -33.52 33.83 -27.04
C GLY A 3 -31.99 33.83 -27.07
N ASN A 4 -31.36 34.28 -26.00
CA ASN A 4 -29.92 34.13 -25.81
C ASN A 4 -29.61 32.70 -25.38
N THR A 5 -28.86 31.96 -26.17
CA THR A 5 -28.20 30.72 -25.76
C THR A 5 -26.93 31.06 -24.98
N SER A 6 -26.89 30.74 -23.69
CA SER A 6 -25.67 30.85 -22.87
C SER A 6 -24.80 29.61 -23.07
N LYS A 7 -23.53 29.80 -23.43
CA LYS A 7 -22.51 28.74 -23.43
C LYS A 7 -22.20 28.38 -21.97
N GLY A 8 -22.48 27.14 -21.56
CA GLY A 8 -22.13 26.65 -20.22
C GLY A 8 -20.62 26.60 -20.01
N PRO A 9 -20.14 26.56 -18.75
CA PRO A 9 -18.71 26.41 -18.46
C PRO A 9 -18.18 25.13 -19.09
N LEU A 10 -17.03 25.22 -19.77
CA LEU A 10 -16.27 24.07 -20.23
C LEU A 10 -15.79 23.30 -19.01
N TRP A 11 -16.30 22.09 -18.82
CA TRP A 11 -15.74 21.12 -17.90
C TRP A 11 -14.46 20.56 -18.53
N ASN A 12 -13.31 20.96 -17.98
CA ASN A 12 -12.04 20.35 -18.32
C ASN A 12 -11.80 19.21 -17.31
N PHE A 13 -11.73 17.98 -17.79
CA PHE A 13 -11.16 16.88 -17.00
C PHE A 13 -9.76 16.63 -17.52
N THR A 14 -8.77 16.67 -16.63
CA THR A 14 -7.46 16.09 -16.90
C THR A 14 -7.58 14.62 -16.51
N THR A 15 -7.43 13.70 -17.45
CA THR A 15 -7.25 12.28 -17.10
C THR A 15 -5.95 12.15 -16.30
N ALA A 16 -6.01 11.49 -15.15
CA ALA A 16 -4.81 11.10 -14.42
C ALA A 16 -3.92 10.24 -15.33
N ASP A 17 -2.62 10.51 -15.37
CA ASP A 17 -1.63 9.75 -16.17
C ASP A 17 -1.13 8.50 -15.41
N PHE A 18 -1.99 7.92 -14.58
CA PHE A 18 -1.70 6.78 -13.72
C PHE A 18 -2.95 5.93 -13.49
N ILE A 19 -2.75 4.66 -13.12
CA ILE A 19 -3.79 3.76 -12.65
C ILE A 19 -3.70 3.70 -11.11
N SER A 20 -4.80 4.01 -10.41
CA SER A 20 -4.83 3.91 -8.95
C SER A 20 -4.96 2.45 -8.51
N VAL A 21 -4.10 2.01 -7.60
CA VAL A 21 -4.21 0.70 -6.92
C VAL A 21 -4.97 0.87 -5.61
N ASP A 22 -4.63 1.89 -4.83
CA ASP A 22 -5.34 2.31 -3.62
C ASP A 22 -4.93 3.74 -3.26
N ASP A 23 -5.90 4.63 -3.10
CA ASP A 23 -5.72 5.99 -2.59
C ASP A 23 -6.29 6.17 -1.18
N PHE A 24 -6.78 5.08 -0.57
CA PHE A 24 -7.28 5.00 0.81
C PHE A 24 -8.51 5.86 1.15
N GLU A 25 -9.07 6.59 0.19
CA GLU A 25 -10.18 7.53 0.45
C GLU A 25 -11.51 6.84 0.73
N ASP A 26 -11.69 5.62 0.24
CA ASP A 26 -12.95 4.88 0.31
C ASP A 26 -13.20 4.19 1.67
N TYR A 27 -12.19 4.08 2.54
CA TYR A 27 -12.33 3.36 3.81
C TYR A 27 -13.09 4.14 4.87
N ASP A 28 -13.87 3.46 5.71
CA ASP A 28 -14.67 4.06 6.77
C ASP A 28 -14.87 3.12 7.98
N ALA A 29 -15.40 3.66 9.08
CA ALA A 29 -15.69 2.87 10.28
C ALA A 29 -16.98 2.02 10.19
N GLY A 30 -17.75 2.15 9.10
CA GLY A 30 -19.06 1.53 8.88
C GLY A 30 -18.99 0.16 8.23
N GLU A 31 -18.96 0.11 6.91
CA GLU A 31 -19.00 -1.16 6.14
C GLU A 31 -17.72 -1.41 5.34
N ASN A 32 -16.76 -0.47 5.37
CA ASN A 32 -15.51 -0.57 4.62
C ASN A 32 -14.29 -0.27 5.49
N GLN A 33 -14.12 -0.98 6.60
CA GLN A 33 -12.92 -0.80 7.44
C GLN A 33 -11.67 -1.33 6.73
N ILE A 34 -10.56 -0.60 6.85
CA ILE A 34 -9.32 -0.86 6.10
C ILE A 34 -8.76 -2.27 6.28
N TRP A 35 -8.85 -2.87 7.47
CA TRP A 35 -8.35 -4.22 7.75
C TRP A 35 -9.15 -5.35 7.07
N TYR A 36 -10.36 -5.09 6.55
CA TYR A 36 -11.07 -6.06 5.71
C TYR A 36 -10.48 -6.13 4.29
N ALA A 37 -9.80 -5.07 3.84
CA ALA A 37 -9.12 -5.04 2.54
C ALA A 37 -7.63 -5.34 2.65
N TRP A 38 -6.96 -4.76 3.64
CA TRP A 38 -5.55 -4.95 3.95
C TRP A 38 -5.41 -5.90 5.15
N HIS A 39 -5.17 -7.18 4.89
CA HIS A 39 -5.01 -8.18 5.94
C HIS A 39 -3.67 -8.02 6.65
N ASP A 40 -3.73 -7.90 7.98
CA ASP A 40 -2.59 -7.68 8.86
C ASP A 40 -2.32 -8.88 9.78
N GLY A 41 -1.45 -8.68 10.78
CA GLY A 41 -1.08 -9.66 11.78
C GLY A 41 -2.19 -10.08 12.73
N LEU A 42 -3.12 -9.17 13.04
CA LEU A 42 -4.17 -9.38 14.05
C LEU A 42 -5.37 -10.13 13.49
N GLY A 43 -5.76 -9.81 12.25
CA GLY A 43 -7.01 -10.27 11.68
C GLY A 43 -8.22 -9.53 12.25
N PHE A 44 -9.41 -10.09 12.02
CA PHE A 44 -10.68 -9.44 12.36
C PHE A 44 -11.80 -10.47 12.51
N GLY A 45 -12.87 -10.06 13.20
CA GLY A 45 -14.08 -10.87 13.38
C GLY A 45 -13.88 -12.06 14.31
N THR A 46 -14.80 -13.03 14.24
CA THR A 46 -14.68 -14.30 14.97
C THR A 46 -15.01 -15.47 14.03
N PRO A 47 -14.45 -16.68 14.22
CA PRO A 47 -14.69 -17.82 13.33
C PRO A 47 -16.16 -18.16 13.11
N ASP A 48 -17.00 -17.90 14.12
CA ASP A 48 -18.44 -18.21 14.10
C ASP A 48 -19.28 -17.15 13.38
N THR A 49 -18.71 -15.98 13.07
CA THR A 49 -19.40 -14.85 12.43
C THR A 49 -18.57 -14.29 11.27
N PRO A 50 -18.69 -14.83 10.05
CA PRO A 50 -17.98 -14.31 8.89
C PRO A 50 -18.49 -12.90 8.49
N PRO A 51 -17.63 -12.04 7.89
CA PRO A 51 -16.25 -12.32 7.49
C PRO A 51 -15.27 -12.40 8.69
N TYR A 52 -14.34 -13.37 8.63
CA TYR A 52 -13.33 -13.63 9.65
C TYR A 52 -11.95 -13.82 9.02
N SER A 53 -10.94 -13.25 9.65
CA SER A 53 -9.53 -13.54 9.37
C SER A 53 -8.81 -13.74 10.70
N ALA A 54 -7.99 -14.79 10.80
CA ALA A 54 -7.13 -15.01 11.96
C ALA A 54 -5.87 -14.11 11.96
N GLY A 55 -5.73 -13.25 10.95
CA GLY A 55 -4.51 -12.50 10.67
C GLY A 55 -3.45 -13.37 9.99
N ASN A 56 -2.39 -12.72 9.54
CA ASN A 56 -1.22 -13.38 8.94
C ASN A 56 -0.13 -13.72 9.97
N GLY A 57 -0.36 -13.42 11.26
CA GLY A 57 0.57 -13.76 12.35
C GLY A 57 1.88 -12.95 12.36
N THR A 58 1.95 -11.86 11.60
CA THR A 58 3.10 -10.93 11.60
C THR A 58 2.93 -9.81 12.64
N GLY A 59 3.97 -9.04 12.91
CA GLY A 59 3.93 -7.93 13.86
C GLY A 59 3.07 -6.72 13.45
N SER A 60 2.32 -6.81 12.35
CA SER A 60 1.56 -5.69 11.79
C SER A 60 0.19 -5.49 12.44
N ALA A 61 -0.26 -4.24 12.46
CA ALA A 61 -1.67 -3.88 12.61
C ALA A 61 -1.99 -2.69 11.70
N VAL A 62 -3.02 -2.80 10.85
CA VAL A 62 -3.45 -1.71 9.96
C VAL A 62 -4.65 -0.97 10.55
N GLY A 63 -4.69 0.34 10.33
CA GLY A 63 -5.76 1.19 10.82
C GLY A 63 -5.52 1.74 12.22
N ASP A 64 -6.36 2.70 12.60
CA ASP A 64 -6.32 3.37 13.90
C ASP A 64 -7.73 3.52 14.48
N GLU A 65 -8.08 2.70 15.48
CA GLU A 65 -9.40 2.73 16.13
C GLU A 65 -9.74 4.06 16.80
N THR A 66 -8.78 4.98 16.94
CA THR A 66 -8.98 6.30 17.53
C THR A 66 -9.43 7.36 16.54
N THR A 67 -9.43 7.06 15.23
CA THR A 67 -9.86 8.00 14.19
C THR A 67 -11.28 7.70 13.68
N PRO A 68 -11.98 8.70 13.11
CA PRO A 68 -13.34 8.52 12.60
C PRO A 68 -13.49 7.47 11.50
N SER A 69 -12.50 7.32 10.61
CA SER A 69 -12.54 6.38 9.49
C SER A 69 -11.69 5.11 9.68
N TYR A 70 -11.00 5.00 10.81
CA TYR A 70 -9.90 4.05 11.03
C TYR A 70 -8.67 4.25 10.14
N CYS A 71 -8.61 5.32 9.34
CA CYS A 71 -7.42 5.75 8.62
C CYS A 71 -6.78 6.96 9.32
N GLU A 72 -5.59 7.36 8.90
CA GLU A 72 -4.95 8.59 9.38
C GLU A 72 -5.46 9.78 8.56
N GLU A 73 -6.02 10.80 9.22
CA GLU A 73 -6.72 11.92 8.57
C GLU A 73 -5.92 13.24 8.64
N THR A 74 -4.76 13.27 9.31
CA THR A 74 -3.93 14.48 9.49
C THR A 74 -2.56 14.37 8.84
N ILE A 75 -1.99 13.16 8.79
CA ILE A 75 -0.76 12.85 8.08
C ILE A 75 -1.15 12.20 6.76
N VAL A 76 -1.44 13.02 5.76
CA VAL A 76 -1.89 12.60 4.41
C VAL A 76 -0.95 13.17 3.35
N HIS A 77 -0.80 12.48 2.22
CA HIS A 77 -0.03 12.96 1.07
C HIS A 77 -0.99 13.53 0.02
N GLY A 78 -1.95 12.72 -0.40
CA GLY A 78 -3.08 13.06 -1.26
C GLY A 78 -4.39 13.03 -0.48
N GLY A 79 -5.47 13.53 -1.07
CA GLY A 79 -6.83 13.36 -0.53
C GLY A 79 -7.02 13.80 0.93
N GLY A 80 -7.69 12.97 1.72
CA GLY A 80 -8.03 13.19 3.12
C GLY A 80 -7.68 12.03 4.05
N LYS A 81 -7.15 10.90 3.53
CA LYS A 81 -6.78 9.73 4.32
C LYS A 81 -5.45 9.15 3.85
N SER A 82 -4.71 8.56 4.79
CA SER A 82 -3.61 7.65 4.49
C SER A 82 -3.76 6.38 5.32
N MET A 83 -3.10 5.30 4.92
CA MET A 83 -3.06 4.05 5.68
C MET A 83 -2.03 4.14 6.81
N PRO A 84 -2.45 4.10 8.09
CA PRO A 84 -1.52 3.88 9.19
C PRO A 84 -1.20 2.39 9.30
N LEU A 85 0.08 2.08 9.43
CA LEU A 85 0.59 0.73 9.67
C LEU A 85 1.47 0.73 10.92
N LEU A 86 1.02 0.06 11.97
CA LEU A 86 1.86 -0.30 13.10
C LEU A 86 2.69 -1.53 12.74
N TYR A 87 3.98 -1.51 13.07
CA TYR A 87 4.83 -2.69 13.04
C TYR A 87 5.49 -2.92 14.40
N ASP A 88 5.58 -4.17 14.82
CA ASP A 88 6.33 -4.61 15.99
C ASP A 88 7.01 -5.95 15.68
N ASN A 89 8.24 -5.87 15.17
CA ASN A 89 9.05 -7.03 14.79
C ASN A 89 9.71 -7.70 16.00
N ASN A 90 9.23 -7.44 17.22
CA ASN A 90 9.60 -8.13 18.44
C ASN A 90 8.35 -8.53 19.26
N LYS A 91 7.17 -8.50 18.65
CA LYS A 91 5.91 -8.83 19.31
C LYS A 91 5.85 -10.29 19.71
N GLN A 92 5.60 -10.55 21.00
CA GLN A 92 5.51 -11.93 21.50
C GLN A 92 4.36 -12.70 20.84
N GLY A 93 4.68 -13.89 20.31
CA GLY A 93 3.71 -14.77 19.66
C GLY A 93 3.47 -14.48 18.18
N TYR A 94 4.18 -13.50 17.59
CA TYR A 94 4.10 -13.14 16.19
C TYR A 94 5.47 -13.34 15.51
N ALA A 95 5.49 -13.29 14.18
CA ALA A 95 6.72 -13.30 13.41
C ALA A 95 7.54 -12.02 13.64
N PHE A 96 8.86 -12.09 13.43
CA PHE A 96 9.77 -10.94 13.57
C PHE A 96 9.90 -10.13 12.28
N TYR A 97 8.77 -9.97 11.60
CA TYR A 97 8.54 -9.05 10.50
C TYR A 97 7.07 -8.64 10.56
N SER A 98 6.70 -7.56 9.88
CA SER A 98 5.34 -7.03 9.84
C SER A 98 4.92 -6.88 8.39
N GLU A 99 3.75 -7.38 8.01
CA GLU A 99 3.25 -7.31 6.63
C GLU A 99 1.75 -7.06 6.63
N VAL A 100 1.30 -6.18 5.73
CA VAL A 100 -0.11 -6.05 5.36
C VAL A 100 -0.28 -6.38 3.90
N ALA A 101 -1.35 -7.09 3.54
CA ALA A 101 -1.57 -7.56 2.18
C ALA A 101 -3.01 -7.34 1.71
N LYS A 102 -3.16 -6.86 0.47
CA LYS A 102 -4.45 -6.67 -0.20
C LYS A 102 -4.55 -7.59 -1.41
N THR A 103 -5.68 -8.29 -1.51
CA THR A 103 -6.03 -9.03 -2.73
C THR A 103 -6.75 -8.09 -3.69
N LEU A 104 -6.28 -8.04 -4.93
CA LEU A 104 -6.71 -7.09 -5.94
C LEU A 104 -7.93 -7.61 -6.71
N SER A 105 -9.00 -6.83 -6.71
CA SER A 105 -10.09 -6.95 -7.68
C SER A 105 -9.78 -6.17 -8.96
N TYR A 106 -9.13 -5.01 -8.82
CA TYR A 106 -8.62 -4.15 -9.88
C TYR A 106 -7.57 -3.18 -9.28
N PRO A 107 -6.53 -2.74 -10.03
CA PRO A 107 -6.07 -3.28 -11.30
C PRO A 107 -5.25 -4.58 -11.10
N ARG A 108 -5.42 -5.54 -12.01
CA ARG A 108 -4.66 -6.80 -12.02
C ARG A 108 -3.71 -6.92 -13.21
N ASP A 109 -4.04 -6.27 -14.33
CA ASP A 109 -3.16 -6.18 -15.48
C ASP A 109 -2.30 -4.91 -15.34
N TRP A 110 -1.08 -5.09 -14.86
CA TRP A 110 -0.09 -4.03 -14.68
C TRP A 110 0.74 -3.81 -15.95
N THR A 111 0.19 -4.14 -17.11
CA THR A 111 0.72 -3.78 -18.43
C THR A 111 -0.22 -2.84 -19.20
N GLU A 112 -1.40 -2.54 -18.63
CA GLU A 112 -2.37 -1.60 -19.17
C GLU A 112 -1.77 -0.19 -19.32
N GLU A 113 -2.25 0.55 -20.33
CA GLU A 113 -1.94 1.97 -20.53
C GLU A 113 -0.44 2.35 -20.59
N GLY A 114 0.43 1.35 -20.82
CA GLY A 114 1.88 1.53 -20.89
C GLY A 114 2.53 1.83 -19.54
N VAL A 115 1.88 1.46 -18.42
CA VAL A 115 2.49 1.59 -17.09
C VAL A 115 3.70 0.68 -16.94
N GLY A 116 4.67 1.10 -16.13
CA GLY A 116 5.90 0.34 -15.90
C GLY A 116 6.57 0.62 -14.55
N THR A 117 5.96 1.47 -13.73
CA THR A 117 6.46 1.82 -12.40
C THR A 117 5.32 1.74 -11.39
N LEU A 118 5.54 0.99 -10.31
CA LEU A 118 4.72 1.07 -9.11
C LEU A 118 5.25 2.22 -8.26
N THR A 119 4.40 3.18 -7.94
CA THR A 119 4.69 4.26 -7.01
C THR A 119 3.96 4.03 -5.70
N ILE A 120 4.64 4.25 -4.58
CA ILE A 120 4.05 4.29 -3.24
C ILE A 120 4.54 5.55 -2.54
N TRP A 121 3.65 6.36 -2.00
CA TRP A 121 4.05 7.42 -1.08
C TRP A 121 4.10 6.86 0.33
N PHE A 122 5.21 7.11 1.03
CA PHE A 122 5.38 6.68 2.41
C PHE A 122 5.93 7.79 3.28
N ARG A 123 5.60 7.74 4.56
CA ARG A 123 6.14 8.58 5.62
C ARG A 123 6.26 7.76 6.88
N SER A 124 7.23 8.08 7.72
CA SER A 124 7.40 7.43 9.01
C SER A 124 7.69 8.45 10.11
N LYS A 125 8.14 7.98 11.29
CA LYS A 125 8.57 8.82 12.40
C LYS A 125 10.06 8.62 12.65
N SER A 126 10.80 9.68 12.96
CA SER A 126 12.24 9.61 13.18
C SER A 126 12.67 8.79 14.41
N ASP A 127 11.75 8.54 15.33
CA ASP A 127 11.94 7.76 16.55
C ASP A 127 11.51 6.28 16.41
N ASN A 128 11.03 5.88 15.23
CA ASN A 128 10.78 4.49 14.89
C ASN A 128 12.03 3.62 15.05
N GLY A 129 11.87 2.35 15.40
CA GLY A 129 12.94 1.36 15.34
C GLY A 129 13.31 1.06 13.88
N ALA A 130 14.61 1.03 13.54
CA ALA A 130 15.04 0.81 12.16
C ALA A 130 14.60 -0.56 11.62
N GLU A 131 14.01 -0.56 10.42
CA GLU A 131 13.59 -1.76 9.69
C GLU A 131 13.67 -1.51 8.17
N PRO A 132 14.13 -2.50 7.38
CA PRO A 132 13.96 -2.47 5.93
C PRO A 132 12.49 -2.38 5.54
N LEU A 133 12.14 -1.45 4.66
CA LEU A 133 10.83 -1.39 4.02
C LEU A 133 10.85 -2.26 2.75
N TYR A 134 9.80 -3.05 2.52
CA TYR A 134 9.64 -3.81 1.29
C TYR A 134 8.20 -3.77 0.78
N VAL A 135 8.06 -4.04 -0.52
CA VAL A 135 6.80 -4.37 -1.18
C VAL A 135 6.94 -5.76 -1.79
N ALA A 136 5.87 -6.55 -1.76
CA ALA A 136 5.81 -7.82 -2.44
C ALA A 136 4.54 -7.90 -3.28
N ILE A 137 4.64 -8.53 -4.46
CA ILE A 137 3.48 -8.80 -5.30
C ILE A 137 3.44 -10.28 -5.67
N ALA A 138 2.24 -10.81 -5.88
CA ALA A 138 2.03 -12.20 -6.24
C ALA A 138 0.99 -12.33 -7.35
N ASN A 139 1.16 -13.35 -8.19
CA ASN A 139 0.05 -13.89 -8.97
C ASN A 139 -0.89 -14.72 -8.08
N SER A 140 -1.98 -15.24 -8.65
CA SER A 140 -2.96 -16.07 -7.89
C SER A 140 -2.36 -17.38 -7.36
N THR A 141 -1.26 -17.83 -7.95
CA THR A 141 -0.47 -18.98 -7.49
C THR A 141 1.03 -18.68 -7.63
N GLY A 142 1.86 -19.47 -6.94
CA GLY A 142 3.31 -19.29 -6.94
C GLY A 142 3.83 -18.47 -5.78
N GLU A 143 5.16 -18.30 -5.75
CA GLU A 143 5.84 -17.49 -4.73
C GLU A 143 5.73 -16.00 -5.07
N PRO A 144 5.47 -15.12 -4.10
CA PRO A 144 5.49 -13.68 -4.35
C PRO A 144 6.92 -13.18 -4.61
N ALA A 145 7.06 -12.20 -5.48
CA ALA A 145 8.31 -11.48 -5.68
C ALA A 145 8.39 -10.30 -4.72
N THR A 146 9.57 -10.03 -4.17
CA THR A 146 9.79 -8.97 -3.17
C THR A 146 10.77 -7.94 -3.71
N PHE A 147 10.51 -6.66 -3.45
CA PHE A 147 11.41 -5.55 -3.72
C PHE A 147 11.63 -4.77 -2.42
N VAL A 148 12.89 -4.65 -1.99
CA VAL A 148 13.28 -3.97 -0.76
C VAL A 148 13.73 -2.56 -1.09
N HIS A 149 13.31 -1.58 -0.27
CA HIS A 149 13.72 -0.19 -0.42
C HIS A 149 15.23 -0.05 -0.17
N ASP A 150 15.94 0.68 -1.03
CA ASP A 150 17.41 0.79 -0.97
C ASP A 150 17.92 1.51 0.28
N ASP A 151 17.16 2.49 0.78
CA ASP A 151 17.48 3.17 2.05
C ASP A 151 17.10 2.29 3.26
N PRO A 152 18.07 1.78 4.05
CA PRO A 152 17.78 1.00 5.26
C PRO A 152 17.13 1.83 6.38
N ALA A 153 17.13 3.16 6.26
CA ALA A 153 16.49 4.07 7.19
C ALA A 153 15.09 4.53 6.72
N ALA A 154 14.50 3.89 5.70
CA ALA A 154 13.15 4.23 5.20
C ALA A 154 12.08 4.25 6.32
N ALA A 155 12.23 3.41 7.34
CA ALA A 155 11.34 3.41 8.50
C ALA A 155 11.50 4.63 9.43
N GLN A 156 12.45 5.54 9.19
CA GLN A 156 12.80 6.68 10.07
C GLN A 156 12.75 8.07 9.38
N ILE A 157 12.09 8.17 8.23
CA ILE A 157 11.93 9.41 7.46
C ILE A 157 10.64 10.15 7.85
N GLY A 158 10.78 11.26 8.59
CA GLY A 158 9.68 12.09 9.11
C GLY A 158 8.88 12.90 8.08
N VAL A 159 9.15 12.74 6.79
CA VAL A 159 8.53 13.49 5.66
C VAL A 159 8.05 12.51 4.60
N TRP A 160 7.11 12.94 3.76
CA TRP A 160 6.63 12.13 2.63
C TRP A 160 7.73 11.92 1.60
N MET A 161 7.90 10.66 1.21
CA MET A 161 8.83 10.21 0.19
C MET A 161 8.07 9.43 -0.87
N LYS A 162 8.41 9.68 -2.14
CA LYS A 162 7.94 8.88 -3.26
C LYS A 162 8.88 7.68 -3.41
N TRP A 163 8.33 6.48 -3.40
CA TRP A 163 9.06 5.26 -3.73
C TRP A 163 8.67 4.78 -5.12
N GLU A 164 9.61 4.79 -6.05
CA GLU A 164 9.42 4.32 -7.43
C GLU A 164 10.04 2.94 -7.60
N ILE A 165 9.22 1.96 -7.98
CA ILE A 165 9.61 0.56 -8.12
C ILE A 165 9.38 0.12 -9.57
N PRO A 166 10.43 -0.23 -10.33
CA PRO A 166 10.27 -0.74 -11.69
C PRO A 166 9.52 -2.07 -11.68
N LEU A 167 8.43 -2.19 -12.45
CA LEU A 167 7.66 -3.44 -12.51
C LEU A 167 8.49 -4.62 -13.06
N GLN A 168 9.50 -4.31 -13.89
CA GLN A 168 10.45 -5.29 -14.40
C GLN A 168 11.17 -6.05 -13.28
N ALA A 169 11.42 -5.42 -12.12
CA ALA A 169 12.09 -6.08 -11.00
C ALA A 169 11.28 -7.25 -10.41
N PHE A 170 9.95 -7.25 -10.60
CA PHE A 170 9.09 -8.38 -10.23
C PHE A 170 8.97 -9.39 -11.37
N ALA A 171 8.90 -8.94 -12.62
CA ALA A 171 8.89 -9.82 -13.80
C ALA A 171 10.17 -10.68 -13.88
N ASP A 172 11.33 -10.10 -13.54
CA ASP A 172 12.61 -10.80 -13.45
C ASP A 172 12.63 -11.89 -12.36
N GLN A 173 11.73 -11.78 -11.37
CA GLN A 173 11.50 -12.78 -10.32
C GLN A 173 10.37 -13.76 -10.68
N GLY A 174 9.79 -13.67 -11.88
CA GLY A 174 8.80 -14.60 -12.40
C GLY A 174 7.34 -14.16 -12.27
N ILE A 175 7.07 -12.92 -11.85
CA ILE A 175 5.68 -12.41 -11.80
C ILE A 175 5.14 -12.18 -13.21
N VAL A 176 3.95 -12.70 -13.46
CA VAL A 176 3.16 -12.40 -14.66
C VAL A 176 2.42 -11.09 -14.43
N LEU A 177 2.93 -9.98 -14.97
CA LEU A 177 2.37 -8.64 -14.74
C LEU A 177 0.94 -8.45 -15.28
N THR A 178 0.48 -9.31 -16.19
CA THR A 178 -0.90 -9.27 -16.70
C THR A 178 -1.93 -9.88 -15.73
N ASP A 179 -1.49 -10.46 -14.60
CA ASP A 179 -2.38 -11.10 -13.62
C ASP A 179 -1.84 -10.98 -12.18
N VAL A 180 -1.52 -9.76 -11.74
CA VAL A 180 -1.15 -9.50 -10.34
C VAL A 180 -2.40 -9.68 -9.46
N ASP A 181 -2.33 -10.58 -8.49
CA ASP A 181 -3.44 -10.96 -7.61
C ASP A 181 -3.36 -10.26 -6.25
N LYS A 182 -2.14 -10.02 -5.75
CA LYS A 182 -1.94 -9.43 -4.42
C LYS A 182 -0.77 -8.45 -4.42
N ILE A 183 -0.91 -7.43 -3.58
CA ILE A 183 0.16 -6.54 -3.16
C ILE A 183 0.29 -6.61 -1.63
N ALA A 184 1.51 -6.59 -1.14
CA ALA A 184 1.84 -6.53 0.28
C ALA A 184 2.89 -5.47 0.55
N ILE A 185 2.78 -4.78 1.67
CA ILE A 185 3.76 -3.81 2.17
C ILE A 185 4.22 -4.31 3.54
N GLY A 186 5.53 -4.33 3.78
CA GLY A 186 6.05 -4.85 5.03
C GLY A 186 7.37 -4.25 5.49
N LEU A 187 7.66 -4.48 6.76
CA LEU A 187 8.82 -4.00 7.49
C LEU A 187 9.60 -5.20 8.05
N GLY A 188 10.91 -5.23 7.81
CA GLY A 188 11.79 -6.32 8.17
C GLY A 188 12.10 -7.27 7.02
N THR A 189 12.72 -8.40 7.35
CA THR A 189 12.96 -9.48 6.37
C THR A 189 11.73 -10.37 6.29
N ARG A 190 11.05 -10.39 5.14
CA ARG A 190 9.86 -11.21 4.91
C ARG A 190 10.11 -12.68 5.26
N GLY A 191 9.26 -13.25 6.11
CA GLY A 191 9.38 -14.64 6.58
C GLY A 191 10.35 -14.84 7.76
N ASN A 192 10.88 -13.77 8.36
CA ASN A 192 11.76 -13.87 9.52
C ASN A 192 11.02 -14.37 10.78
N LEU A 193 11.53 -15.45 11.36
CA LEU A 193 10.98 -16.09 12.57
C LEU A 193 11.99 -16.19 13.73
N THR A 194 13.23 -15.70 13.56
CA THR A 194 14.30 -15.95 14.53
C THR A 194 15.00 -14.70 15.08
N ALA A 195 15.04 -13.61 14.34
CA ALA A 195 15.76 -12.40 14.74
C ALA A 195 14.78 -11.27 15.08
N PRO A 196 14.70 -10.80 16.34
CA PRO A 196 13.82 -9.69 16.69
C PRO A 196 14.28 -8.39 16.02
N GLY A 197 13.33 -7.48 15.83
CA GLY A 197 13.50 -6.22 15.15
C GLY A 197 12.97 -5.01 15.91
N GLY A 198 12.79 -3.91 15.17
CA GLY A 198 12.22 -2.66 15.64
C GLY A 198 10.68 -2.65 15.66
N ALA A 199 10.15 -1.55 16.19
CA ALA A 199 8.73 -1.27 16.19
C ALA A 199 8.50 0.22 15.90
N GLY A 200 7.31 0.56 15.40
CA GLY A 200 6.97 1.93 15.05
C GLY A 200 5.70 2.04 14.22
N THR A 201 5.46 3.24 13.67
CA THR A 201 4.32 3.53 12.80
C THR A 201 4.79 4.08 11.46
N MET A 202 4.24 3.53 10.40
CA MET A 202 4.38 4.00 9.02
C MET A 202 3.04 4.55 8.52
N TYR A 203 3.10 5.44 7.54
CA TYR A 203 1.95 5.97 6.81
C TYR A 203 2.19 5.74 5.34
N PHE A 204 1.19 5.22 4.63
CA PHE A 204 1.24 4.97 3.19
C PHE A 204 0.06 5.62 2.52
N ASP A 205 0.30 6.15 1.33
CA ASP A 205 -0.71 6.85 0.56
C ASP A 205 -0.41 6.68 -0.94
N ASP A 206 -1.41 6.94 -1.78
CA ASP A 206 -1.27 7.06 -3.23
C ASP A 206 -0.48 5.92 -3.87
N ILE A 207 -0.99 4.68 -3.76
CA ILE A 207 -0.41 3.52 -4.45
C ILE A 207 -0.88 3.55 -5.90
N ARG A 208 0.07 3.71 -6.83
CA ARG A 208 -0.24 3.98 -8.25
C ARG A 208 0.63 3.16 -9.18
N LEU A 209 0.11 2.88 -10.37
CA LEU A 209 0.89 2.45 -11.52
C LEU A 209 1.04 3.63 -12.45
N ASP A 210 2.28 4.10 -12.58
CA ASP A 210 2.63 5.22 -13.44
C ASP A 210 3.27 4.71 -14.74
N ARG A 211 3.16 5.52 -15.79
CA ARG A 211 4.01 5.36 -16.97
C ARG A 211 5.47 5.57 -16.58
N PRO A 212 6.42 4.79 -17.17
CA PRO A 212 7.83 5.08 -17.01
C PRO A 212 8.09 6.54 -17.39
N VAL A 213 8.92 7.23 -16.62
CA VAL A 213 9.41 8.54 -17.02
C VAL A 213 10.12 8.37 -18.36
N GLU A 214 9.59 8.98 -19.42
CA GLU A 214 10.20 8.92 -20.75
C GLU A 214 11.64 9.43 -20.62
N ALA A 215 12.62 8.56 -20.93
CA ALA A 215 14.00 8.99 -20.99
C ALA A 215 14.07 10.13 -22.00
N ALA A 216 14.54 11.31 -21.56
CA ALA A 216 14.71 12.44 -22.47
C ALA A 216 15.52 11.98 -23.69
N PRO A 217 15.07 12.29 -24.92
CA PRO A 217 15.82 11.89 -26.11
C PRO A 217 17.23 12.49 -26.03
N GLU A 218 18.24 11.63 -26.22
CA GLU A 218 19.64 12.06 -26.43
C GLU A 218 19.78 12.92 -27.69
#